data_AF-A0A7H1BH90-F1
#
_entry.id   AF-A0A7H1BH90-F1
#
_cell.length_a   1.000
_cell.length_b   1.000
_cell.length_c   1.000
_cell.angle_alpha   90.00
_cell.angle_beta   90.00
_cell.angle_gamma   90.00
#
_symmetry.space_group_name_H-M   'P 1'
#
loop_
_entity.id
_entity.type
_entity.pdbx_description
1 polymer ?
#
loop_
_entity_poly.entity_id
_entity_poly.type
_entity_poly.pdbx_seq_one_letter_code
_entity_poly.pdbx_strand_id
1 'polypeptide(L)'
;MPTPHGRLLPLGAAPDPVRVDAGRVLFGTRAVRGHLTGAPVENEDDLAFSVAAGVRPRIEGFPLSEAPKEYTHMPAGRARFRAVLDATG
;
A
#
# COMPACT_ATOMS: atom_id res chain seq x y z
N MET A 1 10.47 21.81 -14.17
CA MET A 1 10.50 20.98 -15.40
C MET A 1 10.11 19.55 -15.00
N PRO A 2 9.17 18.86 -15.66
CA PRO A 2 8.88 17.48 -15.31
C PRO A 2 10.12 16.61 -15.60
N THR A 3 10.51 15.78 -14.64
CA THR A 3 11.69 14.90 -14.75
C THR A 3 11.43 13.82 -15.80
N PRO A 4 12.27 13.69 -16.84
CA PRO A 4 12.17 12.56 -17.76
C PRO A 4 12.40 11.24 -17.00
N HIS A 5 11.84 10.14 -17.52
CA HIS A 5 11.97 8.78 -16.93
C HIS A 5 11.17 8.50 -15.64
N GLY A 6 10.16 9.32 -15.34
CA GLY A 6 9.24 9.06 -14.23
C GLY A 6 8.49 7.73 -14.36
N ARG A 7 8.25 7.06 -13.22
CA ARG A 7 7.49 5.81 -13.15
C ARG A 7 6.23 5.98 -12.29
N LEU A 8 5.10 5.51 -12.79
CA LEU A 8 3.85 5.37 -12.04
C LEU A 8 3.67 3.91 -11.64
N LEU A 9 3.44 3.65 -10.35
CA LEU A 9 3.18 2.33 -9.80
C LEU A 9 1.76 2.29 -9.19
N PRO A 10 0.76 1.75 -9.90
CA PRO A 10 -0.58 1.56 -9.33
C PRO A 10 -0.54 0.47 -8.26
N LEU A 11 -0.91 0.83 -7.03
CA LEU A 11 -1.02 -0.09 -5.88
C LEU A 11 -2.48 -0.27 -5.42
N GLY A 12 -3.38 0.60 -5.86
CA GLY A 12 -4.82 0.47 -5.60
C GLY A 12 -5.50 -0.43 -6.62
N ALA A 13 -6.41 -1.27 -6.16
CA ALA A 13 -7.19 -2.21 -6.98
C ALA A 13 -8.63 -1.69 -7.20
N ALA A 14 -8.76 -0.45 -7.71
CA ALA A 14 -10.07 0.06 -8.10
C ALA A 14 -10.57 -0.66 -9.36
N PRO A 15 -11.88 -0.91 -9.50
CA PRO A 15 -12.45 -1.57 -10.68
C PRO A 15 -12.44 -0.66 -11.91
N ASP A 16 -12.41 0.66 -11.72
CA ASP A 16 -12.38 1.64 -12.80
C ASP A 16 -11.04 1.61 -13.55
N PRO A 17 -11.04 1.73 -14.89
CA PRO A 17 -9.81 1.71 -15.68
C PRO A 17 -8.95 2.94 -15.43
N VAL A 18 -7.63 2.71 -15.30
CA VAL A 18 -6.64 3.79 -15.22
C VAL A 18 -6.38 4.34 -16.63
N ARG A 19 -6.78 5.60 -16.87
CA ARG A 19 -6.54 6.28 -18.16
C ARG A 19 -5.13 6.88 -18.21
N VAL A 20 -4.41 6.61 -19.30
CA VAL A 20 -3.04 7.07 -19.52
C VAL A 20 -2.96 7.92 -20.78
N ASP A 21 -2.28 9.07 -20.70
CA ASP A 21 -1.99 9.94 -21.84
C ASP A 21 -0.74 9.45 -22.57
N ALA A 22 -0.92 8.97 -23.80
CA ALA A 22 0.17 8.41 -24.61
C ALA A 22 1.25 9.45 -24.96
N GLY A 23 0.87 10.70 -25.23
CA GLY A 23 1.82 11.77 -25.55
C GLY A 23 2.74 12.08 -24.38
N ARG A 24 2.18 12.12 -23.15
CA ARG A 24 2.96 12.32 -21.91
C ARG A 24 3.90 11.16 -21.61
N VAL A 25 3.51 9.94 -21.95
CA VAL A 25 4.36 8.75 -21.80
C VAL A 25 5.51 8.79 -22.80
N LEU A 26 5.20 9.03 -24.08
CA LEU A 26 6.18 9.05 -25.16
C LEU A 26 7.21 10.17 -25.00
N PHE A 27 6.75 11.43 -24.95
CA PHE A 27 7.65 12.59 -24.94
C PHE A 27 8.33 12.81 -23.58
N GLY A 28 7.84 12.18 -22.51
CA GLY A 28 8.47 12.20 -21.17
C GLY A 28 9.28 10.95 -20.84
N THR A 29 9.37 9.98 -21.76
CA THR A 29 9.99 8.66 -21.55
C THR A 29 9.52 7.99 -20.25
N ARG A 30 8.23 8.05 -19.95
CA ARG A 30 7.66 7.57 -18.68
C ARG A 30 7.28 6.09 -18.76
N ALA A 31 7.09 5.46 -17.62
CA ALA A 31 6.57 4.09 -17.55
C ALA A 31 5.42 3.95 -16.56
N VAL A 32 4.50 3.03 -16.85
CA VAL A 32 3.46 2.55 -15.93
C VAL A 32 3.74 1.08 -15.66
N ARG A 33 3.88 0.69 -14.38
CA ARG A 33 4.18 -0.69 -13.97
C ARG A 33 3.30 -1.08 -12.80
N GLY A 34 2.76 -2.29 -12.77
CA GLY A 34 2.02 -2.81 -11.61
C GLY A 34 2.96 -3.44 -10.59
N HIS A 35 2.53 -3.46 -9.32
CA HIS A 35 3.15 -4.22 -8.23
C HIS A 35 2.07 -4.49 -7.17
N LEU A 36 2.13 -5.65 -6.50
CA LEU A 36 1.15 -6.03 -5.47
C LEU A 36 1.87 -6.32 -4.15
N THR A 37 2.66 -7.39 -4.16
CA THR A 37 3.56 -7.80 -3.08
C THR A 37 4.83 -8.38 -3.68
N GLY A 38 5.96 -8.23 -2.97
CA GLY A 38 7.23 -8.83 -3.35
C GLY A 38 7.27 -10.35 -3.13
N ALA A 39 8.32 -10.98 -3.65
CA ALA A 39 8.70 -12.34 -3.33
C ALA A 39 9.04 -12.49 -1.83
N PRO A 40 9.01 -13.70 -1.25
CA PRO A 40 9.32 -13.90 0.17
C PRO A 40 10.66 -13.30 0.59
N VAL A 41 11.70 -13.45 -0.23
CA VAL A 41 13.02 -12.86 0.03
C VAL A 41 13.00 -11.33 0.05
N GLU A 42 12.23 -10.71 -0.85
CA GLU A 42 12.07 -9.25 -0.89
C GLU A 42 11.32 -8.75 0.36
N ASN A 43 10.35 -9.51 0.86
CA ASN A 43 9.63 -9.16 2.09
C ASN A 43 10.54 -9.26 3.33
N GLU A 44 11.44 -10.24 3.39
CA GLU A 44 12.44 -10.33 4.48
C GLU A 44 13.41 -9.16 4.44
N ASP A 45 13.86 -8.75 3.25
CA ASP A 45 14.70 -7.57 3.06
C ASP A 45 13.97 -6.28 3.51
N ASP A 46 12.69 -6.15 3.17
CA ASP A 46 11.84 -5.04 3.60
C ASP A 46 11.65 -4.98 5.13
N LEU A 47 11.50 -6.13 5.79
CA LEU A 47 11.43 -6.23 7.25
C LEU A 47 12.76 -5.83 7.89
N ALA A 48 13.88 -6.35 7.37
CA ALA A 48 15.21 -6.00 7.85
C ALA A 48 15.48 -4.49 7.71
N PHE A 49 15.13 -3.91 6.56
CA PHE A 49 15.18 -2.46 6.34
C PHE A 49 14.31 -1.71 7.35
N SER A 50 13.07 -2.15 7.56
CA SER A 50 12.13 -1.47 8.48
C SER A 50 12.63 -1.46 9.92
N VAL A 51 13.29 -2.53 10.36
CA VAL A 51 13.95 -2.59 11.67
C VAL A 51 15.12 -1.60 11.71
N ALA A 52 16.02 -1.64 10.73
CA ALA A 52 17.22 -0.81 10.67
C ALA A 52 16.91 0.70 10.56
N ALA A 53 15.88 1.06 9.79
CA ALA A 53 15.46 2.44 9.56
C ALA A 53 14.44 2.96 10.60
N GLY A 54 14.02 2.13 11.56
CA GLY A 54 13.03 2.51 12.57
C GLY A 54 11.62 2.77 12.01
N VAL A 55 11.29 2.19 10.85
CA VAL A 55 9.96 2.33 10.24
C VAL A 55 8.96 1.49 11.01
N ARG A 56 7.85 2.09 11.43
CA ARG A 56 6.77 1.42 12.17
C ARG A 56 5.41 1.77 11.57
N PRO A 57 4.50 0.79 11.42
CA PRO A 57 3.13 1.09 11.04
C PRO A 57 2.41 1.80 12.19
N ARG A 58 1.46 2.67 11.85
CA ARG A 58 0.51 3.21 12.83
C ARG A 58 -0.72 2.32 12.87
N ILE A 59 -0.86 1.60 13.98
CA ILE A 59 -1.85 0.55 14.17
C ILE A 59 -2.92 0.95 15.19
N GLU A 60 -4.11 0.39 15.04
CA GLU A 60 -5.21 0.40 16.00
C GLU A 60 -5.49 -1.05 16.38
N GLY A 61 -5.31 -1.41 17.65
CA GLY A 61 -5.52 -2.78 18.14
C GLY A 61 -6.97 -3.03 18.53
N PHE A 62 -7.49 -4.21 18.17
CA PHE A 62 -8.82 -4.68 18.53
C PHE A 62 -8.73 -6.13 19.02
N PRO A 63 -9.44 -6.54 20.10
CA PRO A 63 -9.56 -7.95 20.43
C PRO A 63 -10.16 -8.73 19.27
N LEU A 64 -9.75 -9.98 19.06
CA LEU A 64 -10.33 -10.83 18.02
C LEU A 64 -11.85 -10.98 18.15
N SER A 65 -12.38 -10.95 19.38
CA SER A 65 -13.82 -10.96 19.68
C SER A 65 -14.58 -9.74 19.11
N GLU A 66 -13.89 -8.63 18.85
CA GLU A 66 -14.45 -7.42 18.25
C GLU A 66 -14.27 -7.33 16.72
N ALA A 67 -13.84 -8.39 16.04
CA ALA A 67 -13.63 -8.38 14.59
C ALA A 67 -14.81 -7.80 13.76
N PRO A 68 -16.09 -8.08 14.06
CA PRO A 68 -17.20 -7.47 13.33
C PRO A 68 -17.27 -5.93 13.45
N LYS A 69 -16.88 -5.39 14.60
CA LYS A 69 -16.84 -3.95 14.87
C LYS A 69 -15.69 -3.29 14.11
N GLU A 70 -14.52 -3.92 14.11
CA GLU A 70 -13.37 -3.50 13.30
C GLU A 70 -13.70 -3.51 11.79
N TYR A 71 -14.32 -4.58 11.31
CA TYR A 71 -14.68 -4.70 9.89
C TYR A 71 -15.63 -3.60 9.43
N THR A 72 -16.50 -3.07 10.30
CA THR A 72 -17.36 -1.93 9.97
C THR A 72 -16.62 -0.59 10.09
N HIS A 73 -15.53 -0.54 10.84
CA HIS A 73 -14.72 0.65 11.07
C HIS A 73 -13.83 0.98 9.85
N MET A 74 -13.20 -0.04 9.24
CA MET A 74 -12.27 0.13 8.12
C MET A 74 -12.92 0.68 6.83
N PRO A 75 -14.00 0.10 6.26
CA PRO A 75 -14.65 0.59 5.04
C PRO A 75 -15.26 1.98 5.19
N ALA A 76 -15.66 2.35 6.41
CA ALA A 76 -16.13 3.69 6.73
C ALA A 76 -15.01 4.75 6.73
N GLY A 77 -13.76 4.35 6.45
CA GLY A 77 -12.60 5.23 6.40
C GLY A 77 -12.25 5.83 7.77
N ARG A 78 -12.62 5.16 8.87
CA ARG A 78 -12.37 5.65 10.24
C ARG A 78 -11.00 5.21 10.79
N ALA A 79 -10.46 4.11 10.29
CA ALA A 79 -9.14 3.61 10.70
C ALA A 79 -8.02 4.60 10.33
N ARG A 80 -7.02 4.73 11.22
CA ARG A 80 -5.81 5.55 11.05
C ARG A 80 -4.59 4.75 11.54
N PHE A 81 -3.99 3.86 10.75
CA PHE A 81 -4.19 3.55 9.32
C PHE A 81 -4.40 2.05 9.05
N ARG A 82 -4.07 1.21 10.04
CA ARG A 82 -4.26 -0.25 9.99
C ARG A 82 -4.89 -0.71 11.28
N ALA A 83 -6.08 -1.30 11.18
CA ALA A 83 -6.63 -2.07 12.27
C ALA A 83 -5.93 -3.42 12.35
N VAL A 84 -5.63 -3.88 13.56
CA VAL A 84 -4.95 -5.15 13.83
C VAL A 84 -5.75 -5.90 14.88
N LEU A 85 -6.13 -7.14 14.55
CA LEU A 85 -6.81 -8.03 15.49
C LEU A 85 -5.78 -8.72 16.36
N ASP A 86 -5.94 -8.59 17.66
CA ASP A 86 -5.14 -9.27 18.67
C ASP A 86 -5.81 -10.60 19.04
N ALA A 87 -5.11 -11.69 18.74
CA ALA A 87 -5.56 -13.05 19.05
C ALA A 87 -5.24 -13.49 20.49
N THR A 88 -4.49 -12.68 21.23
CA THR A 88 -4.05 -12.98 22.60
C THR A 88 -4.89 -12.30 23.68
N GLY A 89 -5.84 -11.44 23.28
CA GLY A 89 -6.81 -10.75 24.15
C GLY A 89 -8.17 -11.41 24.22
#